data_AF-D3HMF1-F1
#
_entry.id   AF-D3HMF1-F1
#
_cell.length_a   1.000
_cell.length_b   1.000
_cell.length_c   1.000
_cell.angle_alpha   90.00
_cell.angle_beta   90.00
_cell.angle_gamma   90.00
#
_symmetry.space_group_name_H-M   'P 1'
#
loop_
_entity.id
_entity.type
_entity.pdbx_description
1 polymer ?
#
loop_
_entity_poly.entity_id
_entity_poly.type
_entity_poly.pdbx_seq_one_letter_code
_entity_poly.pdbx_strand_id
1 'polypeptide(L)'
;MKYKKIKALIEKAGFYYVGEGRGFGLTEGKNVAYYQKDSFGVRKQQQRIWLATDQDNEENIVPIFSINVPEKLRDAVYEIMKEPSEEFVPAQNACI
;
A
#
# COMPACT_ATOMS: atom_id res chain seq x y z
N MET A 1 -4.47 1.35 -11.09
CA MET A 1 -4.89 1.50 -9.66
C MET A 1 -3.70 1.55 -8.71
N LYS A 2 -3.63 2.57 -7.85
CA LYS A 2 -2.48 2.86 -6.96
C LYS A 2 -2.15 1.71 -5.99
N TYR A 3 -3.17 1.08 -5.41
CA TYR A 3 -2.96 0.00 -4.42
C TYR A 3 -2.13 -1.14 -5.00
N LYS A 4 -2.48 -1.58 -6.22
CA LYS A 4 -1.77 -2.67 -6.91
C LYS A 4 -0.31 -2.31 -7.20
N LYS A 5 -0.03 -1.05 -7.59
CA LYS A 5 1.34 -0.56 -7.83
C LYS A 5 2.16 -0.58 -6.53
N ILE A 6 1.61 -0.07 -5.43
CA ILE A 6 2.27 -0.07 -4.12
C ILE A 6 2.48 -1.50 -3.62
N LYS A 7 1.48 -2.37 -3.72
CA LYS A 7 1.56 -3.79 -3.35
C LYS A 7 2.71 -4.49 -4.09
N ALA A 8 2.77 -4.35 -5.41
CA ALA A 8 3.84 -4.95 -6.21
C ALA A 8 5.23 -4.42 -5.82
N LEU A 9 5.34 -3.11 -5.52
CA LEU A 9 6.59 -2.49 -5.07
C LEU A 9 7.07 -3.09 -3.74
N ILE A 10 6.21 -3.18 -2.73
CA ILE A 10 6.61 -3.68 -1.41
C ILE A 10 6.86 -5.19 -1.42
N GLU A 11 6.11 -5.95 -2.22
CA GLU A 11 6.34 -7.39 -2.42
C GLU A 11 7.71 -7.62 -3.07
N LYS A 12 8.06 -6.84 -4.10
CA LYS A 12 9.40 -6.87 -4.71
C LYS A 12 10.52 -6.49 -3.73
N ALA A 13 10.23 -5.64 -2.75
CA ALA A 13 11.15 -5.30 -1.66
C ALA A 13 11.27 -6.40 -0.59
N GLY A 14 10.53 -7.51 -0.72
CA GLY A 14 10.57 -8.67 0.16
C GLY A 14 9.60 -8.63 1.33
N PHE A 15 8.61 -7.73 1.30
CA PHE A 15 7.49 -7.77 2.24
C PHE A 15 6.46 -8.81 1.79
N TYR A 16 5.93 -9.57 2.74
CA TYR A 16 4.86 -10.53 2.51
C TYR A 16 3.61 -10.14 3.28
N TYR A 17 2.46 -10.48 2.72
CA TYR A 17 1.16 -10.25 3.34
C TYR A 17 0.97 -11.14 4.57
N VAL A 18 0.45 -10.57 5.66
CA VAL A 18 0.20 -11.30 6.91
C VAL A 18 -1.27 -11.31 7.33
N GLY A 19 -2.12 -10.52 6.69
CA GLY A 19 -3.55 -10.47 6.99
C GLY A 19 -4.14 -9.09 6.80
N GLU A 20 -5.41 -8.98 7.14
CA GLU A 20 -6.20 -7.76 7.04
C GLU A 20 -6.95 -7.48 8.35
N GLY A 21 -7.35 -6.23 8.52
CA GLY A 21 -8.13 -5.78 9.66
C GLY A 21 -8.79 -4.44 9.41
N ARG A 22 -9.34 -3.85 10.47
CA ARG A 22 -9.86 -2.49 10.43
C ARG A 22 -8.89 -1.52 11.10
N GLY A 23 -8.78 -0.34 10.50
CA GLY A 23 -7.98 0.73 11.04
C GLY A 23 -8.62 1.35 12.28
N PHE A 24 -7.77 1.90 13.14
CA PHE A 24 -8.15 2.64 14.34
C PHE A 24 -7.41 3.99 14.33
N GLY A 25 -7.94 5.00 15.02
CA GLY A 25 -7.34 6.34 15.08
C GLY A 25 -7.29 7.01 13.70
N LEU A 26 -6.09 7.33 13.19
CA LEU A 26 -5.90 8.01 11.89
C LEU A 26 -6.43 7.22 10.67
N THR A 27 -6.76 5.95 10.84
CA THR A 27 -7.30 5.07 9.79
C THR A 27 -8.65 4.47 10.19
N GLU A 28 -9.34 5.06 11.17
CA GLU A 28 -10.64 4.58 11.62
C GLU A 28 -11.64 4.43 10.46
N GLY A 29 -12.30 3.27 10.40
CA GLY A 29 -13.25 2.94 9.32
C GLY A 29 -12.63 2.41 8.02
N LYS A 30 -11.30 2.47 7.86
CA LYS A 30 -10.60 1.94 6.67
C LYS A 30 -10.30 0.45 6.81
N ASN A 31 -10.28 -0.27 5.68
CA ASN A 31 -9.71 -1.61 5.59
C ASN A 31 -8.19 -1.50 5.60
N VAL A 32 -7.49 -2.36 6.34
CA VAL A 32 -6.03 -2.29 6.45
C VAL A 32 -5.43 -3.62 6.07
N ALA A 33 -4.60 -3.63 5.03
CA ALA A 33 -3.77 -4.76 4.67
C ALA A 33 -2.41 -4.67 5.36
N TYR A 34 -2.02 -5.74 6.05
CA TYR A 34 -0.79 -5.81 6.82
C TYR A 34 0.30 -6.58 6.06
N TYR A 35 1.48 -5.98 5.98
CA TYR A 35 2.66 -6.57 5.36
C TYR A 35 3.85 -6.56 6.32
N GLN A 36 4.67 -7.60 6.23
CA GLN A 36 5.83 -7.81 7.09
C GLN A 36 7.05 -8.21 6.27
N LYS A 37 8.23 -7.79 6.71
CA LYS A 37 9.51 -8.35 6.26
C LYS A 37 10.36 -8.70 7.47
N ASP A 38 10.85 -9.93 7.49
CA ASP A 38 11.78 -10.38 8.52
C ASP A 38 13.18 -9.86 8.23
N SER A 39 13.83 -9.33 9.26
CA SER A 39 15.26 -9.00 9.23
C SER A 39 15.99 -9.99 10.13
N PHE A 40 16.75 -10.89 9.51
CA PHE A 40 17.74 -11.77 10.16
C PHE A 40 17.24 -12.58 11.38
N GLY A 41 15.98 -13.02 11.39
CA GLY A 41 15.44 -13.89 12.45
C GLY A 41 15.23 -13.21 13.81
N VAL A 42 15.44 -11.89 13.92
CA VAL A 42 15.24 -11.14 15.17
C VAL A 42 13.88 -10.44 15.13
N ARG A 43 12.93 -10.92 15.94
CA ARG A 43 11.56 -10.37 16.03
C ARG A 43 11.51 -8.85 16.28
N LYS A 44 12.52 -8.28 16.95
CA LYS A 44 12.63 -6.83 17.22
C LYS A 44 13.06 -5.99 16.01
N GLN A 45 13.52 -6.61 14.93
CA GLN A 45 13.93 -5.93 13.69
C GLN A 45 12.91 -6.12 12.55
N GLN A 46 11.75 -6.68 12.87
CA GLN A 46 10.68 -6.88 11.92
C GLN A 46 10.23 -5.54 11.31
N GLN A 47 10.25 -5.44 9.99
CA GLN A 47 9.72 -4.28 9.27
C GLN A 47 8.24 -4.52 8.97
N ARG A 48 7.43 -3.47 9.08
CA ARG A 48 5.97 -3.54 8.86
C ARG A 48 5.51 -2.39 7.99
N ILE A 49 4.64 -2.71 7.05
CA ILE A 49 3.94 -1.74 6.21
C ILE A 49 2.45 -2.06 6.30
N TRP A 50 1.64 -1.08 6.63
CA TRP A 50 0.19 -1.20 6.63
C TRP A 50 -0.37 -0.29 5.55
N LEU A 51 -1.23 -0.83 4.70
CA LEU A 51 -1.90 -0.07 3.65
C LEU A 51 -3.37 0.04 4.03
N ALA A 52 -3.79 1.22 4.51
CA ALA A 52 -5.18 1.49 4.83
C ALA A 52 -5.90 2.07 3.61
N THR A 53 -7.03 1.50 3.23
CA THR A 53 -7.85 1.93 2.09
C THR A 53 -9.31 2.08 2.51
N ASP A 54 -10.03 2.97 1.83
CA ASP A 54 -11.49 2.98 1.97
C ASP A 54 -12.07 1.72 1.30
N GLN A 55 -13.23 1.25 1.78
CA GLN A 55 -13.81 -0.04 1.36
C GLN A 55 -13.95 -0.20 -0.16
N ASP A 56 -14.28 0.90 -0.85
CA ASP A 56 -14.59 0.90 -2.28
C ASP A 56 -13.57 1.68 -3.11
N ASN A 57 -12.48 2.17 -2.50
CA ASN A 57 -11.54 3.07 -3.16
C ASN A 57 -10.08 2.68 -2.94
N GLU A 58 -9.56 1.85 -3.84
CA GLU A 58 -8.15 1.46 -3.93
C GLU A 58 -7.20 2.61 -4.38
N GLU A 59 -7.72 3.82 -4.63
CA GLU A 59 -6.91 5.01 -4.94
C GLU A 59 -6.60 5.85 -3.69
N ASN A 60 -7.47 5.81 -2.65
CA ASN A 60 -7.27 6.58 -1.42
C ASN A 60 -6.56 5.75 -0.35
N ILE A 61 -5.22 5.75 -0.42
CA ILE A 61 -4.37 4.91 0.41
C ILE A 61 -3.69 5.75 1.48
N VAL A 62 -3.72 5.28 2.72
CA VAL A 62 -2.94 5.83 3.83
C VAL A 62 -1.90 4.78 4.24
N PRO A 63 -0.64 4.91 3.81
CA PRO A 63 0.41 3.97 4.21
C PRO A 63 0.93 4.32 5.61
N ILE A 64 1.18 3.29 6.41
CA ILE A 64 1.81 3.41 7.73
C ILE A 64 3.05 2.50 7.74
N PHE A 65 4.19 3.06 8.13
CA PHE A 65 5.48 2.38 8.12
C PHE A 65 6.02 2.22 9.54
N SER A 66 6.64 1.08 9.84
CA SER A 66 7.51 0.99 11.01
C SER A 66 8.80 1.80 10.79
N ILE A 67 9.43 2.25 11.88
CA ILE A 67 10.60 3.15 11.85
C ILE A 67 11.82 2.60 11.09
N ASN A 68 11.90 1.28 10.93
CA ASN A 68 12.98 0.56 10.27
C ASN A 68 12.72 0.23 8.79
N VAL A 69 11.57 0.61 8.21
CA VAL A 69 11.37 0.52 6.76
C VAL A 69 12.32 1.51 6.07
N PRO A 70 13.11 1.12 5.06
CA PRO A 70 14.04 2.04 4.40
C PRO A 70 13.34 3.28 3.83
N GLU A 71 13.92 4.46 4.07
CA GLU A 71 13.38 5.76 3.61
C GLU A 71 13.10 5.76 2.11
N LYS A 72 14.05 5.28 1.29
CA LYS A 72 13.89 5.14 -0.16
C LYS A 72 12.65 4.35 -0.58
N LEU A 73 12.24 3.34 0.20
CA LEU A 73 11.03 2.57 -0.09
C LEU A 73 9.78 3.38 0.27
N ARG A 74 9.80 4.13 1.38
CA ARG A 74 8.68 5.02 1.77
C ARG A 74 8.46 6.11 0.73
N ASP A 75 9.55 6.74 0.28
CA ASP A 75 9.48 7.77 -0.76
C ASP A 75 8.89 7.23 -2.05
N ALA A 76 9.32 6.04 -2.48
CA ALA A 76 8.76 5.40 -3.67
C ALA A 76 7.25 5.09 -3.52
N VAL A 77 6.77 4.72 -2.33
CA VAL A 77 5.33 4.58 -2.07
C VAL A 77 4.63 5.94 -2.20
N TYR A 78 5.18 7.00 -1.60
CA TYR A 78 4.58 8.34 -1.68
C TYR A 78 4.57 8.91 -3.10
N GLU A 79 5.58 8.61 -3.92
CA GLU A 79 5.59 8.98 -5.34
C GLU A 79 4.41 8.34 -6.09
N ILE A 80 4.15 7.04 -5.87
CA ILE A 80 2.97 6.37 -6.46
C ILE A 80 1.67 7.02 -5.98
N MET A 81 1.60 7.44 -4.72
CA MET A 81 0.40 8.11 -4.19
C MET A 81 0.13 9.47 -4.85
N LYS A 82 1.19 10.19 -5.24
CA LYS A 82 1.11 11.49 -5.92
C LYS A 82 0.74 11.37 -7.40
N GLU A 83 0.86 10.18 -8.01
CA GLU A 83 0.44 9.97 -9.38
C GLU A 83 -1.02 10.42 -9.54
N PRO A 84 -1.39 11.10 -10.64
CA PRO A 84 -2.79 11.36 -10.94
C PRO A 84 -3.52 10.01 -10.99
N SER A 85 -4.75 9.97 -10.45
CA SER A 85 -5.61 8.80 -10.62
C SER A 85 -5.72 8.52 -12.11
N GLU A 86 -5.47 7.29 -12.54
CA GLU A 86 -5.68 6.88 -13.93
C GLU A 86 -7.14 7.19 -14.27
N GLU A 87 -7.39 8.27 -15.02
CA GLU A 87 -8.71 8.56 -15.56
C GLU A 87 -9.12 7.33 -16.35
N PHE A 88 -10.22 6.70 -15.93
CA PHE A 88 -10.86 5.67 -16.72
C PHE A 88 -11.26 6.34 -18.04
N VAL A 89 -10.50 6.13 -19.11
CA VAL A 89 -10.92 6.53 -20.45
C VAL A 89 -11.96 5.50 -20.86
N PRO A 90 -13.28 5.80 -20.85
CA PRO A 90 -14.24 4.89 -21.44
C PRO A 90 -13.82 4.72 -22.90
N ALA A 91 -13.76 3.48 -23.38
CA ALA A 91 -13.55 3.19 -24.78
C ALA A 91 -14.64 3.93 -25.58
N GLN A 92 -14.30 5.10 -26.12
CA GLN A 92 -15.19 5.83 -27.00
C GLN A 92 -15.28 5.06 -28.31
N ASN A 93 -16.46 4.48 -28.52
CA ASN A 93 -17.02 4.10 -29.82
C ASN A 93 -16.10 3.30 -30.75
N ALA A 94 -16.06 1.98 -30.56
CA ALA A 94 -16.00 1.08 -31.71
C ALA A 94 -17.43 0.92 -32.28
N CYS A 95 -17.94 1.98 -32.92
CA CYS A 95 -19.05 1.87 -33.87
C CYS A 95 -18.48 2.19 -35.25
N ILE A 96 -18.11 1.16 -36.03
CA ILE A 96 -18.40 1.01 -37.47
C ILE A 96 -18.46 -0.49 -37.75
#